data_AF-A0A967EB57-F1
#
_entry.id   AF-A0A967EB57-F1
#
_cell.length_a   1.000
_cell.length_b   1.000
_cell.length_c   1.000
_cell.angle_alpha   90.00
_cell.angle_beta   90.00
_cell.angle_gamma   90.00
#
_symmetry.space_group_name_H-M   'P 1'
#
loop_
_entity.id
_entity.type
_entity.pdbx_description
1 polymer ?
#
loop_
_entity_poly.entity_id
_entity_poly.type
_entity_poly.pdbx_seq_one_letter_code
_entity_poly.pdbx_strand_id
1 'polypeptide(L)'
;MVTITQQEVERRLNTVQCAVCKQSDFAIDERFMGPDGDWRGICKKCFYTFPVHTDMEFYLRTQPDVPLRLKEISCTACNHQGVNLDLRATLSVRDAYYFVTCQNCKRQFPEKSSLEAFE
;
A
#
# COMPACT_ATOMS: atom_id res chain seq x y z
N MET A 1 3.90 -15.78 -8.45
CA MET A 1 3.48 -14.36 -8.37
C MET A 1 2.14 -14.33 -7.63
N VAL A 2 2.04 -13.62 -6.51
CA VAL A 2 0.77 -13.46 -5.79
C VAL A 2 0.03 -12.33 -6.49
N THR A 3 -0.90 -12.67 -7.38
CA THR A 3 -1.73 -11.68 -8.06
C THR A 3 -2.81 -11.22 -7.09
N ILE A 4 -2.60 -10.07 -6.45
CA ILE A 4 -3.64 -9.45 -5.62
C ILE A 4 -4.82 -9.03 -6.51
N THR A 5 -6.04 -9.26 -6.05
CA THR A 5 -7.24 -8.90 -6.81
C THR A 5 -7.66 -7.46 -6.53
N GLN A 6 -8.38 -6.84 -7.48
CA GLN A 6 -8.96 -5.50 -7.31
C GLN A 6 -9.74 -5.38 -5.99
N GLN A 7 -10.65 -6.31 -5.74
CA GLN A 7 -11.50 -6.30 -4.54
C GLN A 7 -10.66 -6.33 -3.25
N GLU A 8 -9.55 -7.07 -3.24
CA GLU A 8 -8.65 -7.12 -2.09
C GLU A 8 -7.90 -5.80 -1.90
N VAL A 9 -7.44 -5.17 -2.99
CA VAL A 9 -6.82 -3.84 -2.93
C VAL A 9 -7.80 -2.81 -2.40
N GLU A 10 -9.03 -2.78 -2.92
CA GLU A 10 -10.07 -1.85 -2.46
C GLU A 10 -10.37 -2.07 -0.97
N ARG A 11 -10.55 -3.32 -0.54
CA ARG A 11 -10.78 -3.65 0.87
C ARG A 11 -9.65 -3.11 1.76
N ARG A 12 -8.40 -3.24 1.31
CA ARG A 12 -7.23 -2.74 2.06
C ARG A 12 -7.15 -1.23 2.06
N LEU A 13 -7.39 -0.56 0.92
CA LEU A 13 -7.43 0.91 0.84
C LEU A 13 -8.47 1.51 1.79
N ASN A 14 -9.62 0.85 1.98
CA ASN A 14 -10.65 1.30 2.91
C ASN A 14 -10.26 1.19 4.40
N THR A 15 -9.06 0.70 4.74
CA THR A 15 -8.53 0.72 6.11
C THR A 15 -7.75 2.01 6.44
N VAL A 16 -7.49 2.87 5.46
CA VAL A 16 -6.81 4.16 5.63
C VAL A 16 -7.74 5.32 5.28
N GLN A 17 -7.34 6.54 5.62
CA GLN A 17 -8.15 7.74 5.35
C GLN A 17 -7.63 8.51 4.15
N CYS A 18 -8.54 9.06 3.35
CA CYS A 18 -8.20 9.95 2.24
C CYS A 18 -7.44 11.16 2.75
N ALA A 19 -6.31 11.49 2.11
CA ALA A 19 -5.51 12.65 2.47
C ALA A 19 -6.30 13.97 2.36
N VAL A 20 -7.29 14.04 1.47
CA VAL A 20 -8.10 15.24 1.18
C VAL A 20 -9.33 15.34 2.09
N CYS A 21 -10.29 14.40 1.98
CA CYS A 21 -11.58 14.50 2.68
C CYS A 21 -11.64 13.73 4.01
N LYS A 22 -10.55 13.03 4.37
CA LYS A 22 -10.42 12.20 5.60
C LYS A 22 -11.43 11.05 5.71
N GLN A 23 -12.20 10.77 4.66
CA GLN A 23 -13.08 9.61 4.57
C GLN A 23 -12.32 8.38 4.06
N SER A 24 -12.82 7.19 4.40
CA SER A 24 -12.26 5.89 4.00
C SER A 24 -13.25 5.18 3.08
N ASP A 25 -13.38 5.69 1.85
CA ASP A 25 -14.26 5.16 0.80
C ASP A 25 -13.54 5.26 -0.55
N PHE A 26 -12.89 4.17 -0.95
CA PHE A 26 -12.04 4.08 -2.13
C PHE A 26 -12.48 3.00 -3.10
N ALA A 27 -12.11 3.20 -4.36
CA ALA A 27 -12.21 2.20 -5.42
C ALA A 27 -10.96 2.22 -6.31
N ILE A 28 -10.79 1.19 -7.13
CA ILE A 28 -9.79 1.16 -8.21
C ILE A 28 -10.47 1.52 -9.53
N ASP A 29 -9.83 2.37 -10.32
CA ASP A 29 -10.25 2.66 -11.69
C ASP A 29 -9.74 1.56 -12.62
N GLU A 30 -10.65 0.67 -13.03
CA GLU A 30 -10.36 -0.51 -13.87
C GLU A 30 -9.69 -0.14 -15.21
N ARG A 31 -9.93 1.07 -15.72
CA ARG A 31 -9.34 1.55 -16.98
C ARG A 31 -7.84 1.77 -16.86
N PHE A 32 -7.32 1.86 -15.64
CA PHE A 32 -5.92 2.10 -15.33
C PHE A 32 -5.28 0.91 -14.62
N MET A 33 -5.82 -0.31 -14.77
CA MET A 33 -5.16 -1.52 -14.28
C MET A 33 -4.11 -2.00 -15.30
N GLY A 34 -2.90 -1.46 -15.22
CA GLY A 34 -1.79 -1.89 -16.07
C GLY A 34 -1.36 -3.34 -15.77
N PRO A 35 -0.82 -4.07 -16.77
CA PRO A 35 -0.30 -5.43 -16.58
C PRO A 35 0.91 -5.49 -15.64
N ASP A 36 1.58 -4.36 -15.42
CA ASP A 36 2.77 -4.21 -14.56
C ASP A 36 2.41 -3.98 -13.07
N GLY A 37 1.12 -4.01 -12.72
CA GLY A 37 0.67 -3.74 -11.35
C GLY A 37 0.69 -2.25 -10.96
N ASP A 38 0.77 -1.34 -11.93
CA ASP A 38 0.54 0.09 -11.72
C ASP A 38 -0.95 0.40 -11.94
N TRP A 39 -1.65 0.65 -10.84
CA TRP A 39 -3.09 0.89 -10.79
C TRP A 39 -3.40 2.29 -10.31
N ARG A 40 -4.65 2.75 -10.53
CA ARG A 40 -5.13 4.03 -10.03
C ARG A 40 -6.27 3.85 -9.04
N GLY A 41 -6.08 4.34 -7.83
CA GLY A 41 -7.13 4.47 -6.83
C GLY A 41 -7.90 5.78 -6.99
N ILE A 42 -9.17 5.77 -6.61
CA ILE A 42 -10.06 6.93 -6.55
C ILE A 42 -10.83 6.95 -5.22
N CYS A 43 -10.90 8.10 -4.58
CA CYS A 43 -11.82 8.31 -3.46
C CYS A 43 -13.23 8.60 -3.99
N LYS A 44 -14.21 7.78 -3.62
CA LYS A 44 -15.61 7.92 -4.08
C LYS A 44 -16.32 9.16 -3.53
N LYS A 45 -15.77 9.79 -2.48
CA LYS A 45 -16.37 10.99 -1.85
C LYS A 45 -15.90 12.31 -2.47
N CYS A 46 -14.61 12.44 -2.76
CA CYS A 46 -14.02 13.68 -3.28
C CYS A 46 -13.42 13.53 -4.68
N PHE A 47 -13.54 12.35 -5.30
CA PHE A 47 -13.02 12.01 -6.61
C PHE A 47 -11.49 12.19 -6.76
N TYR A 48 -10.78 12.31 -5.64
CA TYR A 48 -9.33 12.39 -5.64
C TYR A 48 -8.72 11.07 -6.10
N THR A 49 -7.82 11.13 -7.08
CA THR A 49 -7.13 9.96 -7.64
C THR A 49 -5.67 9.89 -7.19
N PHE A 50 -5.16 8.68 -7.02
CA PHE A 50 -3.79 8.43 -6.55
C PHE A 50 -3.24 7.12 -7.14
N PRO A 51 -1.90 6.98 -7.27
CA PRO A 51 -1.30 5.76 -7.76
C PRO A 51 -1.30 4.66 -6.69
N VAL A 52 -1.49 3.42 -7.14
CA VAL A 52 -1.49 2.20 -6.35
C VAL A 52 -0.60 1.18 -7.05
N HIS A 53 0.49 0.77 -6.42
CA HIS A 53 1.43 -0.21 -6.95
C HIS A 53 1.16 -1.56 -6.29
N THR A 54 0.81 -2.56 -7.08
CA THR A 54 0.52 -3.92 -6.63
C THR A 54 1.63 -4.90 -6.99
N ASP A 55 2.46 -4.59 -7.98
CA ASP A 55 3.71 -5.31 -8.21
C ASP A 55 4.85 -4.61 -7.47
N MET A 56 5.37 -5.28 -6.45
CA MET A 56 6.42 -4.74 -5.59
C MET A 56 7.79 -5.32 -5.93
N GLU A 57 7.92 -6.22 -6.91
CA GLU A 57 9.18 -6.88 -7.20
C GLU A 57 10.22 -5.87 -7.70
N PHE A 58 9.84 -5.05 -8.68
CA PHE A 58 10.70 -4.00 -9.20
C PHE A 58 11.05 -2.94 -8.13
N TYR A 59 10.06 -2.54 -7.34
CA TYR A 59 10.23 -1.55 -6.27
C TYR A 59 11.24 -2.03 -5.20
N LEU A 60 11.11 -3.29 -4.74
CA LEU A 60 12.01 -3.86 -3.73
C LEU A 60 13.43 -4.08 -4.25
N ARG A 61 13.59 -4.35 -5.55
CA ARG A 61 14.92 -4.47 -6.18
C ARG A 61 15.62 -3.11 -6.32
N THR A 62 14.87 -2.07 -6.63
CA THR A 62 15.41 -0.72 -6.88
C THR A 62 15.62 0.08 -5.59
N GLN A 63 14.94 -0.26 -4.50
CA GLN A 63 15.06 0.41 -3.20
C GLN A 63 15.58 -0.55 -2.12
N PRO A 64 16.92 -0.69 -1.96
CA PRO A 64 17.50 -1.65 -1.01
C PRO A 64 17.18 -1.37 0.47
N ASP A 65 16.86 -0.12 0.82
CA ASP A 65 16.45 0.27 2.17
C ASP A 65 15.06 -0.24 2.55
N VAL A 66 14.15 -0.41 1.59
CA VAL A 66 12.77 -0.86 1.86
C VAL A 66 12.77 -2.27 2.48
N PRO A 67 13.42 -3.30 1.88
CA PRO A 67 13.51 -4.63 2.48
C PRO A 67 14.08 -4.65 3.90
N LEU A 68 15.07 -3.79 4.21
CA LEU A 68 15.63 -3.70 5.56
C LEU A 68 14.57 -3.20 6.53
N ARG A 69 13.89 -2.11 6.17
CA ARG A 69 12.83 -1.51 6.98
C ARG A 69 11.63 -2.44 7.17
N LEU A 70 11.27 -3.23 6.15
CA LEU A 70 10.21 -4.25 6.27
C LEU A 70 10.54 -5.32 7.32
N LYS A 71 11.82 -5.63 7.55
CA LYS A 71 12.25 -6.55 8.61
C LYS A 71 12.12 -5.92 10.00
N GLU A 72 12.21 -4.60 10.11
CA GLU A 72 12.14 -3.87 11.38
C GLU A 72 10.70 -3.61 11.84
N ILE A 73 9.73 -3.58 10.92
CA ILE A 73 8.31 -3.36 11.25
C ILE A 73 7.80 -4.51 12.14
N SER A 74 7.32 -4.14 13.32
CA SER A 74 6.68 -5.06 14.27
C SER A 74 5.19 -5.19 13.98
N CYS A 75 4.69 -6.42 13.96
CA CYS A 75 3.26 -6.66 13.81
C CYS A 75 2.48 -6.16 15.03
N THR A 76 1.43 -5.38 14.78
CA THR A 76 0.54 -4.82 15.81
C THR A 76 -0.27 -5.84 16.61
N ALA A 77 -0.26 -7.13 16.21
CA ALA A 77 -1.01 -8.19 16.88
C ALA A 77 -0.14 -9.21 17.62
N CYS A 78 0.98 -9.64 17.03
CA CYS A 78 1.84 -10.67 17.63
C CYS A 78 3.22 -10.13 18.04
N ASN A 79 3.48 -8.84 17.82
CA ASN A 79 4.76 -8.17 18.12
C ASN A 79 6.00 -8.78 17.44
N HIS A 80 5.80 -9.67 16.45
CA HIS A 80 6.87 -10.25 15.67
C HIS A 80 7.38 -9.25 14.63
N GLN A 81 8.70 -9.15 14.49
CA GLN A 81 9.36 -8.29 13.51
C GLN A 81 9.39 -8.96 12.14
N GLY A 82 9.14 -8.21 11.07
CA GLY A 82 9.18 -8.72 9.72
C GLY A 82 7.81 -8.87 9.09
N VAL A 83 7.63 -8.11 8.00
CA VAL A 83 6.42 -8.10 7.21
C VAL A 83 6.76 -8.22 5.72
N ASN A 84 5.82 -8.76 4.94
CA ASN A 84 5.87 -8.70 3.48
C ASN A 84 5.10 -7.47 3.01
N LEU A 85 5.66 -6.76 2.04
CA LEU A 85 4.98 -5.66 1.37
C LEU A 85 4.13 -6.23 0.23
N ASP A 86 2.82 -6.04 0.31
CA ASP A 86 1.89 -6.59 -0.67
C ASP A 86 1.50 -5.56 -1.73
N LEU A 87 1.26 -4.31 -1.31
CA LEU A 87 1.02 -3.18 -2.20
C LEU A 87 1.41 -1.86 -1.53
N ARG A 88 1.58 -0.83 -2.34
CA ARG A 88 1.85 0.54 -1.90
C ARG A 88 0.83 1.50 -2.52
N ALA A 89 0.26 2.41 -1.74
CA ALA A 89 -0.57 3.49 -2.26
C ALA A 89 -0.02 4.85 -1.85
N THR A 90 0.07 5.77 -2.80
CA THR A 90 0.59 7.13 -2.56
C THR A 90 -0.59 8.10 -2.49
N LEU A 91 -1.27 8.15 -1.34
CA LEU A 91 -2.48 8.95 -1.13
C LEU A 91 -2.23 10.47 -1.16
N SER A 92 -0.98 10.90 -0.98
CA SER A 92 -0.54 12.26 -1.21
C SER A 92 0.95 12.28 -1.51
N VAL A 93 1.46 13.43 -1.97
CA VAL A 93 2.91 13.69 -2.03
C VAL A 93 3.57 13.48 -0.67
N ARG A 94 2.80 13.68 0.42
CA ARG A 94 3.24 13.50 1.80
C ARG A 94 2.59 12.37 2.61
N ASP A 95 1.92 11.46 1.94
CA ASP A 95 1.34 10.30 2.63
C ASP A 95 1.37 9.11 1.67
N ALA A 96 2.36 8.23 1.86
CA ALA A 96 2.36 6.91 1.26
C ALA A 96 2.07 5.85 2.32
N TYR A 97 1.29 4.83 1.95
CA TYR A 97 0.97 3.70 2.81
C TYR A 97 1.53 2.41 2.22
N TYR A 98 2.22 1.67 3.07
CA TYR A 98 2.61 0.29 2.83
C TYR A 98 1.53 -0.61 3.39
N PHE A 99 0.88 -1.38 2.53
CA PHE A 99 0.00 -2.42 3.00
C PHE A 99 0.82 -3.70 3.11
N VAL A 100 0.98 -4.13 4.35
CA VAL A 100 1.89 -5.22 4.70
C VAL A 100 1.15 -6.40 5.31
N THR A 101 1.74 -7.58 5.19
CA THR A 101 1.29 -8.82 5.82
C THR A 101 2.37 -9.34 6.75
N CYS A 102 2.03 -9.58 8.02
CA CYS A 102 2.96 -10.17 8.98
C CYS A 102 3.43 -11.55 8.51
N GLN A 103 4.74 -11.80 8.54
CA GLN A 103 5.28 -13.09 8.14
C GLN A 103 4.90 -14.21 9.12
N ASN A 104 4.69 -13.89 10.40
CA ASN A 104 4.37 -14.84 11.46
C ASN A 104 2.86 -15.15 11.52
N CYS A 105 2.02 -14.18 11.88
CA CYS A 105 0.59 -14.40 12.10
C CYS A 105 -0.30 -14.16 10.87
N LYS A 106 0.29 -13.79 9.72
CA LYS A 106 -0.41 -13.47 8.45
C LYS A 106 -1.44 -12.36 8.54
N ARG A 107 -1.46 -11.58 9.62
CA ARG A 107 -2.32 -10.41 9.74
C ARG A 107 -1.88 -9.33 8.77
N GLN A 108 -2.84 -8.77 8.06
CA GLN A 108 -2.66 -7.63 7.17
C GLN A 108 -2.94 -6.33 7.93
N PHE A 109 -2.12 -5.32 7.68
CA PHE A 109 -2.34 -3.97 8.22
C PHE A 109 -1.68 -2.91 7.34
N PRO A 110 -2.19 -1.67 7.35
CA PRO A 110 -1.50 -0.54 6.75
C PRO A 110 -0.42 -0.03 7.70
N GLU A 111 0.73 0.33 7.14
CA GLU A 111 1.82 1.04 7.79
C GLU A 111 2.09 2.33 7.02
N LYS A 112 2.31 3.44 7.73
CA LYS A 112 2.71 4.68 7.04
C LYS A 112 4.14 4.53 6.56
N SER A 113 4.34 4.72 5.26
CA SER A 113 5.68 4.84 4.70
C SER A 113 6.25 6.17 5.17
N SER A 114 7.29 6.13 6.00
CA SER A 114 8.07 7.31 6.35
C SER A 114 9.18 7.57 5.32
N LEU A 115 9.17 6.87 4.18
CA LEU A 115 10.11 7.10 3.07
C LEU A 115 9.58 8.25 2.21
N GLU A 116 9.54 9.42 2.83
CA GLU A 116 9.51 10.72 2.17
C GLU A 116 10.77 11.47 2.60
N ALA A 117 11.79 11.43 1.75
CA ALA A 117 12.83 12.45 1.71
C ALA A 117 13.63 12.27 0.42
N PHE A 118 13.01 12.39 -0.75
CA PHE A 118 13.75 12.71 -1.97
C PHE A 118 12.92 13.69 -2.80
N GLU A 119 13.17 14.98 -2.52
CA GLU A 119 13.07 16.08 -3.48
C GLU A 119 14.16 15.95 -4.56
#